data_AF-A0A0R2HL63-F1
#
_entry.id   AF-A0A0R2HL63-F1
#
_cell.length_a   1.000
_cell.length_b   1.000
_cell.length_c   1.000
_cell.angle_alpha   90.00
_cell.angle_beta   90.00
_cell.angle_gamma   90.00
#
_symmetry.space_group_name_H-M   'P 1'
#
loop_
_entity.id
_entity.type
_entity.pdbx_description
1 polymer ?
#
loop_
_entity_poly.entity_id
_entity_poly.type
_entity_poly.pdbx_seq_one_letter_code
_entity_poly.pdbx_strand_id
1 'polypeptide(L)'
;MRINKNDLNDVLSSEHGPFITMIVNNPADLKEIQHTKITFKNLLKEAKGKLTKLFPEVDREAYLSRWSIYGDDNSFWLNDASEAVVLIGDMDKVETFQLSGNCVNQVSVSAQPNVLPIIQELQLKFEYLLIGLNQTSFELYRGDGYDLEKIHLGEDAPRTLKEALGDNELVGGEVSFRGASNHGGDVAVAYHGHNEKSQEVTNDQINYYQMVDQYVTKNYAHPEGLMTIVFGLPENQARFRQVTKNKNLSHHLCVEESPSGLSIDQLENKMRPVARKWFEGIMNVQTQRYETAKDKNKATSDMRELVRCAVAGQIDTLFVRNDTTVIGMIDEEGKLDTDTTAAKNNNLVNDIVDRTMKNGGRVVLLDTEDMPTDKVAAGILRY
;
A
#
# COMPACT_ATOMS: atom_id res chain seq x y z
N MET A 1 -5.99 10.78 -10.32
CA MET A 1 -4.92 9.80 -10.60
C MET A 1 -4.59 9.12 -9.28
N ARG A 2 -4.47 7.78 -9.24
CA ARG A 2 -4.00 7.08 -8.04
C ARG A 2 -2.53 7.44 -7.84
N ILE A 3 -2.19 7.95 -6.65
CA ILE A 3 -0.85 8.41 -6.30
C ILE A 3 0.17 7.29 -6.51
N ASN A 4 1.29 7.58 -7.18
CA ASN A 4 2.45 6.70 -7.27
C ASN A 4 3.74 7.43 -6.81
N LYS A 5 4.85 6.70 -6.76
CA LYS A 5 6.14 7.24 -6.30
C LYS A 5 6.74 8.33 -7.20
N ASN A 6 6.47 8.29 -8.50
CA ASN A 6 6.95 9.32 -9.42
C ASN A 6 6.26 10.64 -9.15
N ASP A 7 4.95 10.63 -8.90
CA ASP A 7 4.21 11.86 -8.59
C ASP A 7 4.76 12.55 -7.32
N LEU A 8 5.18 11.76 -6.31
CA LEU A 8 5.85 12.29 -5.11
C LEU A 8 7.24 12.88 -5.42
N ASN A 9 8.02 12.22 -6.28
CA ASN A 9 9.33 12.72 -6.68
C ASN A 9 9.22 14.02 -7.50
N ASP A 10 8.20 14.14 -8.34
CA ASP A 10 7.95 15.34 -9.14
C ASP A 10 7.68 16.56 -8.24
N VAL A 11 6.85 16.41 -7.21
CA VAL A 11 6.60 17.47 -6.21
C VAL A 11 7.88 17.85 -5.46
N LEU A 12 8.66 16.87 -5.02
CA LEU A 12 9.91 17.11 -4.28
C LEU A 12 11.02 17.71 -5.14
N SER A 13 10.97 17.50 -6.46
CA SER A 13 11.96 18.07 -7.40
C SER A 13 11.69 19.53 -7.75
N SER A 14 10.52 20.07 -7.43
CA SER A 14 10.22 21.49 -7.65
C SER A 14 11.06 22.36 -6.71
N GLU A 15 11.82 23.28 -7.29
CA GLU A 15 12.56 24.32 -6.55
C GLU A 15 11.78 25.65 -6.48
N HIS A 16 10.57 25.70 -7.04
CA HIS A 16 9.81 26.93 -7.29
C HIS A 16 8.83 27.28 -6.16
N GLY A 17 9.33 27.31 -4.91
CA GLY A 17 8.55 27.75 -3.75
C GLY A 17 8.16 29.25 -3.78
N PRO A 18 7.32 29.71 -2.84
CA PRO A 18 6.75 28.94 -1.74
C PRO A 18 5.64 27.99 -2.18
N PHE A 19 5.38 27.00 -1.35
CA PHE A 19 4.36 25.99 -1.58
C PHE A 19 3.12 26.25 -0.72
N ILE A 20 1.96 26.07 -1.33
CA ILE A 20 0.70 25.91 -0.60
C ILE A 20 0.30 24.44 -0.71
N THR A 21 0.12 23.79 0.44
CA THR A 21 -0.47 22.44 0.49
C THR A 21 -1.82 22.54 1.19
N MET A 22 -2.87 22.12 0.51
CA MET A 22 -4.23 22.08 1.02
C MET A 22 -4.75 20.64 1.04
N ILE A 23 -5.36 20.23 2.13
CA ILE A 23 -6.09 18.96 2.22
C ILE A 23 -7.56 19.28 2.39
N VAL A 24 -8.39 18.70 1.54
CA VAL A 24 -9.84 18.92 1.53
C VAL A 24 -10.56 17.58 1.35
N ASN A 25 -11.51 17.29 2.23
CA ASN A 25 -12.37 16.11 2.09
C ASN A 25 -13.35 16.31 0.93
N ASN A 26 -13.50 15.27 0.12
CA ASN A 26 -14.48 15.23 -0.95
C ASN A 26 -15.89 15.13 -0.35
N PRO A 27 -16.91 15.69 -1.03
CA PRO A 27 -18.29 15.57 -0.59
C PRO A 27 -18.74 14.11 -0.62
N ALA A 28 -19.47 13.66 0.41
CA ALA A 28 -20.01 12.30 0.42
C ALA A 28 -21.18 12.13 -0.57
N ASP A 29 -21.88 13.22 -0.90
CA ASP A 29 -22.94 13.25 -1.91
C ASP A 29 -23.09 14.62 -2.60
N LEU A 30 -24.00 14.69 -3.60
CA LEU A 30 -24.26 15.91 -4.38
C LEU A 30 -24.69 17.13 -3.54
N LYS A 31 -25.29 16.93 -2.36
CA LYS A 31 -25.77 18.01 -1.48
C LYS A 31 -24.62 18.67 -0.73
N GLU A 32 -23.53 17.92 -0.49
CA GLU A 32 -22.37 18.40 0.27
C GLU A 32 -21.35 19.17 -0.59
N ILE A 33 -21.43 19.11 -1.92
CA ILE A 33 -20.50 19.82 -2.82
C ILE A 33 -20.35 21.30 -2.45
N GLN A 34 -21.47 21.99 -2.15
CA GLN A 34 -21.42 23.41 -1.79
C GLN A 34 -20.64 23.64 -0.50
N HIS A 35 -20.76 22.73 0.48
CA HIS A 35 -19.99 22.79 1.72
C HIS A 35 -18.49 22.58 1.46
N THR A 36 -18.12 21.58 0.64
CA THR A 36 -16.72 21.36 0.25
C THR A 36 -16.13 22.58 -0.46
N LYS A 37 -16.86 23.19 -1.41
CA LYS A 37 -16.43 24.42 -2.08
C LYS A 37 -16.25 25.60 -1.13
N ILE A 38 -17.14 25.75 -0.15
CA ILE A 38 -16.99 26.78 0.90
C ILE A 38 -15.73 26.52 1.73
N THR A 39 -15.49 25.26 2.11
CA THR A 39 -14.30 24.85 2.87
C THR A 39 -13.03 25.18 2.09
N PHE A 40 -12.96 24.80 0.81
CA PHE A 40 -11.85 25.16 -0.08
C PHE A 40 -11.62 26.67 -0.15
N LYS A 41 -12.68 27.47 -0.37
CA LYS A 41 -12.58 28.94 -0.44
C LYS A 41 -12.09 29.55 0.87
N ASN A 42 -12.50 29.00 2.01
CA ASN A 42 -12.02 29.44 3.33
C ASN A 42 -10.53 29.11 3.52
N LEU A 43 -10.10 27.89 3.16
CA LEU A 43 -8.68 27.50 3.21
C LEU A 43 -7.83 28.34 2.25
N LEU A 44 -8.33 28.66 1.06
CA LEU A 44 -7.62 29.53 0.12
C LEU A 44 -7.45 30.96 0.68
N LYS A 45 -8.45 31.47 1.40
CA LYS A 45 -8.36 32.75 2.11
C LYS A 45 -7.33 32.71 3.25
N GLU A 46 -7.29 31.62 4.01
CA GLU A 46 -6.25 31.41 5.03
C GLU A 46 -4.85 31.35 4.41
N ALA A 47 -4.70 30.61 3.32
CA ALA A 47 -3.46 30.49 2.57
C ALA A 47 -2.97 31.87 2.08
N LYS A 48 -3.87 32.69 1.54
CA LYS A 48 -3.58 34.08 1.16
C LYS A 48 -3.03 34.90 2.33
N GLY A 49 -3.62 34.75 3.52
CA GLY A 49 -3.16 35.41 4.75
C GLY A 49 -1.75 34.97 5.16
N LYS A 50 -1.50 33.66 5.15
CA LYS A 50 -0.17 33.08 5.44
C LYS A 50 0.86 33.52 4.41
N LEU A 51 0.56 33.44 3.12
CA LEU A 51 1.43 33.86 2.03
C LEU A 51 1.81 35.33 2.15
N THR A 52 0.86 36.21 2.47
CA THR A 52 1.12 37.66 2.69
C THR A 52 2.11 37.91 3.83
N LYS A 53 2.02 37.10 4.89
CA LYS A 53 2.83 37.27 6.11
C LYS A 53 4.22 36.67 5.97
N LEU A 54 4.33 35.52 5.29
CA LEU A 54 5.53 34.69 5.25
C LEU A 54 6.38 34.92 3.99
N PHE A 55 5.74 35.27 2.88
CA PHE A 55 6.36 35.46 1.56
C PHE A 55 5.84 36.75 0.91
N PRO A 56 6.11 37.92 1.50
CA PRO A 56 5.56 39.21 1.07
C PRO A 56 5.97 39.62 -0.36
N GLU A 57 7.06 39.07 -0.87
CA GLU A 57 7.60 39.28 -2.21
C GLU A 57 6.79 38.60 -3.33
N VAL A 58 5.98 37.60 -3.00
CA VAL A 58 5.18 36.85 -3.98
C VAL A 58 4.00 37.69 -4.48
N ASP A 59 3.80 37.71 -5.80
CA ASP A 59 2.54 38.21 -6.39
C ASP A 59 1.40 37.22 -6.08
N ARG A 60 0.71 37.50 -4.97
CA ARG A 60 -0.36 36.67 -4.43
C ARG A 60 -1.54 36.52 -5.38
N GLU A 61 -1.87 37.53 -6.18
CA GLU A 61 -3.00 37.42 -7.09
C GLU A 61 -2.65 36.49 -8.25
N ALA A 62 -1.44 36.64 -8.83
CA ALA A 62 -0.95 35.74 -9.86
C ALA A 62 -0.75 34.31 -9.37
N TYR A 63 -0.30 34.12 -8.12
CA TYR A 63 -0.17 32.81 -7.51
C TYR A 63 -1.55 32.15 -7.35
N LEU A 64 -2.48 32.84 -6.67
CA LEU A 64 -3.77 32.27 -6.29
C LEU A 64 -4.76 32.17 -7.46
N SER A 65 -4.56 32.90 -8.56
CA SER A 65 -5.41 32.77 -9.75
C SER A 65 -5.41 31.36 -10.33
N ARG A 66 -4.33 30.59 -10.15
CA ARG A 66 -4.25 29.18 -10.57
C ARG A 66 -5.17 28.27 -9.76
N TRP A 67 -5.51 28.67 -8.53
CA TRP A 67 -6.32 27.89 -7.60
C TRP A 67 -7.83 28.10 -7.81
N SER A 68 -8.24 29.17 -8.50
CA SER A 68 -9.65 29.53 -8.62
C SER A 68 -10.49 28.47 -9.35
N ILE A 69 -9.86 27.72 -10.27
CA ILE A 69 -10.54 26.66 -11.04
C ILE A 69 -11.20 25.61 -10.11
N TYR A 70 -10.53 25.24 -9.02
CA TYR A 70 -11.05 24.25 -8.06
C TYR A 70 -12.18 24.81 -7.19
N GLY A 71 -12.23 26.12 -6.99
CA GLY A 71 -13.27 26.76 -6.19
C GLY A 71 -14.63 26.81 -6.89
N ASP A 72 -14.66 26.68 -8.21
CA ASP A 72 -15.87 26.84 -9.02
C ASP A 72 -16.28 25.57 -9.77
N ASP A 73 -15.35 24.65 -10.01
CA ASP A 73 -15.59 23.37 -10.69
C ASP A 73 -16.25 22.32 -9.78
N ASN A 74 -17.53 22.01 -10.04
CA ASN A 74 -18.23 20.93 -9.32
C ASN A 74 -17.73 19.54 -9.71
N SER A 75 -17.29 19.36 -10.96
CA SER A 75 -16.88 18.04 -11.48
C SER A 75 -15.57 17.58 -10.87
N PHE A 76 -14.70 18.53 -10.51
CA PHE A 76 -13.48 18.23 -9.77
C PHE A 76 -13.75 17.55 -8.41
N TRP A 77 -14.75 18.03 -7.67
CA TRP A 77 -15.08 17.51 -6.34
C TRP A 77 -15.92 16.24 -6.36
N LEU A 78 -16.62 15.96 -7.46
CA LEU A 78 -17.44 14.76 -7.61
C LEU A 78 -16.59 13.58 -8.04
N ASN A 79 -15.78 13.09 -7.11
CA ASN A 79 -14.97 11.90 -7.28
C ASN A 79 -15.32 10.83 -6.25
N ASP A 80 -16.19 9.90 -6.64
CA ASP A 80 -16.66 8.80 -5.79
C ASP A 80 -15.55 7.80 -5.43
N ALA A 81 -14.36 7.91 -6.05
CA ALA A 81 -13.24 7.00 -5.84
C ALA A 81 -12.25 7.45 -4.74
N SER A 82 -12.56 8.51 -3.99
CA SER A 82 -11.65 9.09 -2.99
C SER A 82 -12.39 9.90 -1.94
N GLU A 83 -11.98 9.79 -0.68
CA GLU A 83 -12.58 10.52 0.43
C GLU A 83 -11.98 11.91 0.63
N ALA A 84 -10.76 12.16 0.16
CA ALA A 84 -10.12 13.48 0.24
C ALA A 84 -9.17 13.73 -0.94
N VAL A 85 -8.78 15.00 -1.10
CA VAL A 85 -7.79 15.45 -2.08
C VAL A 85 -6.74 16.35 -1.42
N VAL A 86 -5.49 16.14 -1.80
CA VAL A 86 -4.37 17.03 -1.50
C VAL A 86 -4.07 17.85 -2.73
N LEU A 87 -4.06 19.17 -2.60
CA LEU A 87 -3.60 20.10 -3.62
C LEU A 87 -2.27 20.68 -3.18
N ILE A 88 -1.21 20.48 -3.96
CA ILE A 88 0.10 21.08 -3.72
C ILE A 88 0.38 22.02 -4.88
N GLY A 89 0.47 23.31 -4.62
CA GLY A 89 0.87 24.28 -5.61
C GLY A 89 2.20 24.92 -5.28
N ASP A 90 2.91 25.29 -6.33
CA ASP A 90 4.13 26.07 -6.35
C ASP A 90 3.89 27.34 -7.20
N MET A 91 4.96 28.06 -7.58
CA MET A 91 4.83 29.27 -8.41
C MET A 91 4.29 29.01 -9.83
N ASP A 92 4.38 27.78 -10.33
CA ASP A 92 4.14 27.43 -11.73
C ASP A 92 2.83 26.67 -11.91
N LYS A 93 2.55 25.69 -11.04
CA LYS A 93 1.46 24.72 -11.18
C LYS A 93 0.79 24.39 -9.85
N VAL A 94 -0.39 23.74 -9.95
CA VAL A 94 -1.06 23.07 -8.84
C VAL A 94 -1.26 21.61 -9.22
N GLU A 95 -0.72 20.72 -8.40
CA GLU A 95 -0.85 19.27 -8.54
C GLU A 95 -1.85 18.72 -7.53
N THR A 96 -2.63 17.72 -7.94
CA THR A 96 -3.73 17.17 -7.14
C THR A 96 -3.60 15.68 -6.95
N PHE A 97 -3.74 15.23 -5.71
CA PHE A 97 -3.54 13.85 -5.29
C PHE A 97 -4.77 13.35 -4.55
N GLN A 98 -5.32 12.22 -4.97
CA GLN A 98 -6.52 11.64 -4.35
C GLN A 98 -6.10 10.74 -3.18
N LEU A 99 -6.76 10.89 -2.04
CA LEU A 99 -6.56 10.08 -0.84
C LEU A 99 -7.76 9.15 -0.62
N SER A 100 -7.47 7.95 -0.15
CA SER A 100 -8.49 6.93 0.06
C SER A 100 -9.31 7.17 1.35
N GLY A 101 -8.74 7.88 2.34
CA GLY A 101 -9.40 8.15 3.63
C GLY A 101 -9.66 9.64 3.89
N ASN A 102 -10.70 9.91 4.69
CA ASN A 102 -11.00 11.23 5.21
C ASN A 102 -9.85 11.80 6.04
N CYS A 103 -9.63 13.11 5.93
CA CYS A 103 -8.57 13.84 6.60
C CYS A 103 -9.10 15.04 7.38
N VAL A 104 -8.24 15.69 8.16
CA VAL A 104 -8.54 17.03 8.68
C VAL A 104 -8.35 18.04 7.57
N ASN A 105 -9.41 18.80 7.24
CA ASN A 105 -9.33 19.91 6.29
C ASN A 105 -8.33 20.95 6.79
N GLN A 106 -7.26 21.21 6.04
CA GLN A 106 -6.18 22.09 6.48
C GLN A 106 -5.41 22.71 5.33
N VAL A 107 -4.65 23.76 5.64
CA VAL A 107 -3.72 24.40 4.70
C VAL A 107 -2.40 24.79 5.36
N SER A 108 -1.29 24.46 4.71
CA SER A 108 0.05 24.91 5.09
C SER A 108 0.65 25.77 3.98
N VAL A 109 1.46 26.76 4.38
CA VAL A 109 2.23 27.60 3.46
C VAL A 109 3.66 27.64 3.95
N SER A 110 4.60 27.13 3.15
CA SER A 110 5.99 26.89 3.56
C SER A 110 6.95 26.95 2.37
N ALA A 111 8.25 27.00 2.65
CA ALA A 111 9.29 26.99 1.62
C ALA A 111 9.45 25.62 0.94
N GLN A 112 9.07 24.53 1.64
CA GLN A 112 9.04 23.16 1.11
C GLN A 112 7.60 22.64 1.05
N PRO A 113 7.27 21.72 0.13
CA PRO A 113 5.93 21.13 0.05
C PRO A 113 5.65 20.21 1.25
N ASN A 114 4.41 20.21 1.74
CA ASN A 114 3.99 19.21 2.73
C ASN A 114 3.56 17.92 2.03
N VAL A 115 4.49 16.96 1.96
CA VAL A 115 4.27 15.67 1.30
C VAL A 115 3.84 14.55 2.27
N LEU A 116 3.68 14.83 3.57
CA LEU A 116 3.29 13.82 4.56
C LEU A 116 2.01 13.05 4.17
N PRO A 117 0.91 13.70 3.71
CA PRO A 117 -0.31 12.98 3.36
C PRO A 117 -0.11 12.03 2.16
N ILE A 118 0.74 12.41 1.21
CA ILE A 118 1.07 11.59 0.04
C ILE A 118 1.88 10.37 0.46
N ILE A 119 2.86 10.57 1.35
CA ILE A 119 3.68 9.49 1.91
C ILE A 119 2.79 8.51 2.69
N GLN A 120 1.83 9.00 3.48
CA GLN A 120 0.90 8.17 4.25
C GLN A 120 0.05 7.29 3.34
N GLU A 121 -0.55 7.87 2.30
CA GLU A 121 -1.34 7.13 1.31
C GLU A 121 -0.49 6.05 0.62
N LEU A 122 0.74 6.36 0.21
CA LEU A 122 1.62 5.39 -0.43
C LEU A 122 2.09 4.27 0.50
N GLN A 123 2.21 4.53 1.81
CA GLN A 123 2.62 3.53 2.80
C GLN A 123 1.49 2.57 3.19
N LEU A 124 0.24 3.05 3.17
CA LEU A 124 -0.92 2.24 3.54
C LEU A 124 -1.38 1.30 2.43
N LYS A 125 -0.83 1.43 1.22
CA LYS A 125 -1.14 0.53 0.09
C LYS A 125 -0.66 -0.88 0.36
N PHE A 126 -1.62 -1.75 0.69
CA PHE A 126 -1.43 -3.18 0.79
C PHE A 126 -2.06 -3.86 -0.43
N GLU A 127 -1.39 -3.75 -1.58
CA GLU A 127 -1.83 -4.38 -2.83
C GLU A 127 -1.25 -5.80 -2.97
N TYR A 128 -2.12 -6.77 -3.27
CA TYR A 128 -1.72 -8.17 -3.43
C TYR A 128 -2.66 -8.94 -4.36
N LEU A 129 -2.25 -10.15 -4.74
CA LEU A 129 -3.10 -11.15 -5.37
C LEU A 129 -3.54 -12.18 -4.32
N LEU A 130 -4.83 -12.51 -4.29
CA LEU A 130 -5.36 -13.60 -3.48
C LEU A 130 -5.73 -14.77 -4.38
N ILE A 131 -5.10 -15.92 -4.18
CA ILE A 131 -5.49 -17.19 -4.81
C ILE A 131 -6.46 -17.90 -3.88
N GLY A 132 -7.73 -17.96 -4.25
CA GLY A 132 -8.72 -18.85 -3.63
C GLY A 132 -8.53 -20.26 -4.19
N LEU A 133 -7.80 -21.12 -3.48
CA LEU A 133 -7.35 -22.42 -3.96
C LEU A 133 -8.17 -23.58 -3.35
N ASN A 134 -8.86 -24.31 -4.23
CA ASN A 134 -9.50 -25.58 -3.90
C ASN A 134 -8.70 -26.77 -4.46
N GLN A 135 -9.18 -27.99 -4.24
CA GLN A 135 -8.54 -29.20 -4.77
C GLN A 135 -8.55 -29.24 -6.30
N THR A 136 -9.65 -28.79 -6.91
CA THR A 136 -9.93 -28.94 -8.35
C THR A 136 -10.26 -27.63 -9.07
N SER A 137 -10.22 -26.50 -8.38
CA SER A 137 -10.51 -25.18 -8.96
C SER A 137 -9.71 -24.08 -8.26
N PHE A 138 -9.56 -22.95 -8.92
CA PHE A 138 -9.03 -21.74 -8.30
C PHE A 138 -9.79 -20.49 -8.75
N GLU A 139 -9.82 -19.50 -7.88
CA GLU A 139 -10.27 -18.15 -8.19
C GLU A 139 -9.15 -17.17 -7.85
N LEU A 140 -9.11 -16.03 -8.54
CA LEU A 140 -8.10 -15.00 -8.35
C LEU A 140 -8.75 -13.66 -8.05
N TYR A 141 -8.21 -12.95 -7.08
CA TYR A 141 -8.65 -11.62 -6.69
C TYR A 141 -7.47 -10.67 -6.62
N ARG A 142 -7.73 -9.40 -6.92
CA ARG A 142 -6.85 -8.29 -6.57
C ARG A 142 -7.31 -7.75 -5.22
N GLY A 143 -6.39 -7.63 -4.28
CA GLY A 143 -6.65 -7.04 -2.98
C GLY A 143 -5.99 -5.68 -2.84
N ASP A 144 -6.67 -4.78 -2.14
CA ASP A 144 -6.14 -3.52 -1.61
C ASP A 144 -6.59 -3.39 -0.15
N GLY A 145 -5.66 -3.49 0.79
CA GLY A 145 -6.01 -3.64 2.20
C GLY A 145 -6.75 -4.95 2.45
N TYR A 146 -8.04 -4.88 2.79
CA TYR A 146 -8.89 -6.06 2.91
C TYR A 146 -9.96 -6.15 1.81
N ASP A 147 -10.12 -5.10 1.00
CA ASP A 147 -11.09 -5.06 -0.08
C ASP A 147 -10.61 -5.95 -1.23
N LEU A 148 -11.53 -6.64 -1.88
CA LEU A 148 -11.21 -7.63 -2.91
C LEU A 148 -12.02 -7.39 -4.18
N GLU A 149 -11.32 -7.35 -5.31
CA GLU A 149 -11.92 -7.36 -6.63
C GLU A 149 -11.63 -8.68 -7.33
N LYS A 150 -12.67 -9.40 -7.75
CA LYS A 150 -12.51 -10.67 -8.48
C LYS A 150 -11.94 -10.43 -9.87
N ILE A 151 -10.84 -11.11 -10.19
CA ILE A 151 -10.22 -11.05 -11.51
C ILE A 151 -10.97 -12.00 -12.46
N HIS A 152 -11.43 -11.45 -13.58
CA HIS A 152 -11.98 -12.23 -14.68
C HIS A 152 -10.84 -12.90 -15.45
N LEU A 153 -10.71 -14.22 -15.28
CA LEU A 153 -9.64 -15.01 -15.87
C LEU A 153 -9.84 -15.19 -17.39
N GLY A 154 -8.76 -15.04 -18.16
CA GLY A 154 -8.72 -15.29 -19.61
C GLY A 154 -9.07 -16.72 -19.98
N GLU A 155 -9.32 -16.97 -21.27
CA GLU A 155 -9.73 -18.29 -21.78
C GLU A 155 -8.67 -19.38 -21.57
N ASP A 156 -7.39 -19.01 -21.53
CA ASP A 156 -6.25 -19.91 -21.31
C ASP A 156 -6.01 -20.24 -19.83
N ALA A 157 -6.84 -19.71 -18.92
CA ALA A 157 -6.68 -19.97 -17.49
C ALA A 157 -7.02 -21.42 -17.13
N PRO A 158 -6.22 -22.08 -16.28
CA PRO A 158 -6.50 -23.43 -15.78
C PRO A 158 -7.57 -23.37 -14.68
N ARG A 159 -8.80 -22.93 -14.99
CA ARG A 159 -9.84 -22.62 -13.99
C ARG A 159 -10.21 -23.82 -13.14
N THR A 160 -10.21 -24.99 -13.78
CA THR A 160 -10.46 -26.27 -13.14
C THR A 160 -9.38 -27.27 -13.51
N LEU A 161 -9.17 -28.25 -12.64
CA LEU A 161 -8.24 -29.36 -12.85
C LEU A 161 -8.58 -30.13 -14.14
N LYS A 162 -9.87 -30.23 -14.47
CA LYS A 162 -10.36 -30.85 -15.70
C LYS A 162 -10.02 -30.04 -16.95
N GLU A 163 -10.20 -28.72 -16.92
CA GLU A 163 -9.78 -27.84 -18.02
C GLU A 163 -8.27 -27.84 -18.21
N ALA A 164 -7.51 -27.97 -17.12
CA ALA A 164 -6.05 -27.92 -17.14
C ALA A 164 -5.40 -29.17 -17.73
N LEU A 165 -5.85 -30.36 -17.32
CA LEU A 165 -5.25 -31.64 -17.71
C LEU A 165 -6.01 -32.35 -18.85
N GLY A 166 -7.27 -31.97 -19.09
CA GLY A 166 -8.15 -32.62 -20.06
C GLY A 166 -8.66 -33.99 -19.60
N ASP A 167 -9.72 -34.47 -20.24
CA ASP A 167 -10.43 -35.71 -19.85
C ASP A 167 -9.59 -36.98 -19.92
N ASN A 168 -8.53 -36.98 -20.72
CA ASN A 168 -7.70 -38.17 -20.98
C ASN A 168 -6.56 -38.35 -19.96
N GLU A 169 -6.23 -37.32 -19.18
CA GLU A 169 -5.19 -37.39 -18.14
C GLU A 169 -5.77 -37.57 -16.73
N LEU A 170 -7.08 -37.40 -16.53
CA LEU A 170 -7.74 -37.62 -15.25
C LEU A 170 -7.97 -39.12 -14.95
N VAL A 171 -7.03 -39.75 -14.24
CA VAL A 171 -7.17 -41.17 -13.89
C VAL A 171 -7.98 -41.32 -12.60
N GLY A 172 -9.31 -41.22 -12.72
CA GLY A 172 -10.19 -41.33 -11.56
C GLY A 172 -11.70 -41.45 -11.80
N GLY A 173 -12.19 -41.39 -13.04
CA GLY A 173 -13.63 -41.36 -13.36
C GLY A 173 -14.27 -42.72 -13.67
N GLU A 174 -15.37 -43.00 -12.95
CA GLU A 174 -16.40 -44.05 -13.17
C GLU A 174 -16.04 -45.52 -12.98
N VAL A 175 -16.43 -46.03 -11.79
CA VAL A 175 -16.66 -47.45 -11.51
C VAL A 175 -17.79 -47.97 -12.41
N SER A 176 -17.44 -48.47 -13.59
CA SER A 176 -18.29 -49.39 -14.34
C SER A 176 -18.04 -50.81 -13.82
N PHE A 177 -18.68 -51.15 -12.69
CA PHE A 177 -18.88 -52.55 -12.30
C PHE A 177 -19.79 -53.22 -13.33
N ARG A 178 -19.21 -53.68 -14.45
CA ARG A 178 -19.81 -54.69 -15.33
C ARG A 178 -19.01 -55.97 -15.14
N GLY A 179 -19.70 -56.96 -14.59
CA GLY A 179 -19.10 -58.04 -13.82
C GLY A 179 -18.63 -59.26 -14.59
N ALA A 180 -18.26 -60.27 -13.81
CA ALA A 180 -18.28 -61.66 -14.21
C ALA A 180 -18.43 -62.53 -12.96
N SER A 181 -19.66 -63.00 -12.72
CA SER A 181 -19.88 -64.22 -11.95
C SER A 181 -19.20 -65.38 -12.69
N ASN A 182 -18.16 -65.98 -12.12
CA ASN A 182 -17.87 -67.40 -12.30
C ASN A 182 -16.83 -67.94 -11.29
N HIS A 183 -17.29 -68.93 -10.52
CA HIS A 183 -16.61 -70.18 -10.15
C HIS A 183 -15.18 -70.13 -9.56
N GLY A 184 -15.12 -70.35 -8.24
CA GLY A 184 -14.25 -71.34 -7.58
C GLY A 184 -12.75 -71.28 -7.85
N GLY A 185 -12.02 -70.67 -6.91
CA GLY A 185 -10.57 -70.80 -6.81
C GLY A 185 -10.00 -69.80 -5.83
N ASP A 186 -9.13 -70.26 -4.94
CA ASP A 186 -8.40 -69.48 -3.95
C ASP A 186 -7.58 -68.39 -4.66
N VAL A 187 -7.92 -67.11 -4.45
CA VAL A 187 -7.21 -65.97 -5.02
C VAL A 187 -6.67 -65.13 -3.87
N ALA A 188 -5.35 -65.09 -3.77
CA ALA A 188 -4.62 -64.11 -2.98
C ALA A 188 -5.15 -62.71 -3.32
N VAL A 189 -5.73 -62.04 -2.33
CA VAL A 189 -6.24 -60.67 -2.45
C VAL A 189 -5.06 -59.76 -2.79
N ALA A 190 -4.99 -59.37 -4.07
CA ALA A 190 -4.01 -58.43 -4.58
C ALA A 190 -4.25 -57.05 -3.95
N TYR A 191 -3.46 -56.73 -2.93
CA TYR A 191 -3.53 -55.48 -2.15
C TYR A 191 -2.77 -54.31 -2.83
N HIS A 192 -2.57 -54.33 -4.15
CA HIS A 192 -1.73 -53.36 -4.88
C HIS A 192 -2.48 -52.23 -5.61
N GLY A 193 -3.81 -52.30 -5.76
CA GLY A 193 -4.55 -51.29 -6.54
C GLY A 193 -4.95 -50.00 -5.80
N HIS A 194 -4.93 -49.98 -4.46
CA HIS A 194 -5.42 -48.81 -3.71
C HIS A 194 -4.38 -47.67 -3.62
N ASN A 195 -3.09 -48.01 -3.60
CA ASN A 195 -2.00 -47.04 -3.47
C ASN A 195 -1.65 -46.37 -4.82
N GLU A 196 -1.76 -47.08 -5.94
CA GLU A 196 -1.47 -46.49 -7.26
C GLU A 196 -2.49 -45.40 -7.61
N LYS A 197 -3.78 -45.65 -7.35
CA LYS A 197 -4.85 -44.70 -7.65
C LYS A 197 -4.81 -43.42 -6.78
N SER A 198 -4.41 -43.54 -5.51
CA SER A 198 -4.24 -42.36 -4.64
C SER A 198 -3.01 -41.54 -5.02
N GLN A 199 -1.96 -42.20 -5.51
CA GLN A 199 -0.76 -41.54 -6.01
C GLN A 199 -1.03 -40.78 -7.32
N GLU A 200 -1.81 -41.35 -8.24
CA GLU A 200 -2.21 -40.69 -9.49
C GLU A 200 -3.04 -39.42 -9.23
N VAL A 201 -4.06 -39.49 -8.38
CA VAL A 201 -4.86 -38.31 -7.99
C VAL A 201 -3.99 -37.21 -7.38
N THR A 202 -2.96 -37.60 -6.61
CA THR A 202 -2.01 -36.64 -6.03
C THR A 202 -1.14 -35.99 -7.11
N ASN A 203 -0.70 -36.76 -8.10
CA ASN A 203 0.10 -36.24 -9.22
C ASN A 203 -0.71 -35.27 -10.10
N ASP A 204 -1.97 -35.59 -10.38
CA ASP A 204 -2.88 -34.71 -11.13
C ASP A 204 -3.05 -33.37 -10.41
N GLN A 205 -3.25 -33.41 -9.09
CA GLN A 205 -3.37 -32.19 -8.30
C GLN A 205 -2.06 -31.37 -8.30
N ILE A 206 -0.90 -32.03 -8.23
CA ILE A 206 0.42 -31.37 -8.32
C ILE A 206 0.58 -30.67 -9.68
N ASN A 207 0.26 -31.37 -10.78
CA ASN A 207 0.34 -30.81 -12.13
C ASN A 207 -0.61 -29.63 -12.29
N TYR A 208 -1.84 -29.77 -11.80
CA TYR A 208 -2.82 -28.69 -11.78
C TYR A 208 -2.29 -27.45 -11.05
N TYR A 209 -1.74 -27.61 -9.84
CA TYR A 209 -1.17 -26.50 -9.07
C TYR A 209 0.05 -25.85 -9.73
N GLN A 210 0.87 -26.62 -10.46
CA GLN A 210 1.93 -26.05 -11.29
C GLN A 210 1.38 -25.17 -12.41
N MET A 211 0.30 -25.58 -13.07
CA MET A 211 -0.33 -24.78 -14.12
C MET A 211 -0.95 -23.50 -13.55
N VAL A 212 -1.62 -23.59 -12.40
CA VAL A 212 -2.15 -22.41 -11.69
C VAL A 212 -1.02 -21.44 -11.34
N ASP A 213 0.08 -21.92 -10.75
CA ASP A 213 1.25 -21.09 -10.42
C ASP A 213 1.84 -20.41 -11.65
N GLN A 214 2.07 -21.15 -12.74
CA GLN A 214 2.62 -20.61 -13.98
C GLN A 214 1.73 -19.51 -14.55
N TYR A 215 0.42 -19.76 -14.60
CA TYR A 215 -0.56 -18.80 -15.11
C TYR A 215 -0.62 -17.53 -14.25
N VAL A 216 -0.76 -17.66 -12.92
CA VAL A 216 -0.83 -16.49 -12.01
C VAL A 216 0.48 -15.71 -12.00
N THR A 217 1.62 -16.40 -11.96
CA THR A 217 2.94 -15.76 -11.93
C THR A 217 3.22 -14.97 -13.21
N LYS A 218 2.98 -15.59 -14.37
CA LYS A 218 3.28 -14.98 -15.67
C LYS A 218 2.38 -13.80 -15.98
N ASN A 219 1.08 -13.93 -15.71
CA ASN A 219 0.09 -12.98 -16.19
C ASN A 219 -0.20 -11.84 -15.19
N TYR A 220 0.04 -12.05 -13.89
CA TYR A 220 -0.35 -11.08 -12.86
C TYR A 220 0.80 -10.76 -11.88
N ALA A 221 1.35 -11.77 -11.20
CA ALA A 221 2.28 -11.52 -10.09
C ALA A 221 3.61 -10.90 -10.53
N HIS A 222 4.22 -11.38 -11.62
CA HIS A 222 5.51 -10.87 -12.10
C HIS A 222 5.40 -9.54 -12.86
N PRO A 223 4.46 -9.34 -13.80
CA PRO A 223 4.32 -8.06 -14.50
C PRO A 223 4.12 -6.87 -13.56
N GLU A 224 3.41 -7.09 -12.45
CA GLU A 224 3.06 -6.03 -11.50
C GLU A 224 3.90 -6.05 -10.22
N GLY A 225 4.73 -7.08 -10.03
CA GLY A 225 5.54 -7.25 -8.81
C GLY A 225 4.72 -7.50 -7.55
N LEU A 226 3.46 -7.96 -7.67
CA LEU A 226 2.54 -8.09 -6.55
C LEU A 226 2.86 -9.31 -5.68
N MET A 227 2.78 -9.10 -4.37
CA MET A 227 2.75 -10.20 -3.40
C MET A 227 1.54 -11.07 -3.68
N THR A 228 1.69 -12.39 -3.50
CA THR A 228 0.60 -13.35 -3.65
C THR A 228 0.31 -14.03 -2.32
N ILE A 229 -0.97 -14.13 -1.94
CA ILE A 229 -1.47 -14.76 -0.73
C ILE A 229 -2.36 -15.93 -1.15
N VAL A 230 -2.29 -17.05 -0.42
CA VAL A 230 -3.15 -18.21 -0.68
C VAL A 230 -4.23 -18.30 0.41
N PHE A 231 -5.47 -18.45 -0.06
CA PHE A 231 -6.63 -18.82 0.73
C PHE A 231 -7.01 -20.24 0.32
N GLY A 232 -6.86 -21.21 1.22
CA GLY A 232 -7.20 -22.60 0.95
C GLY A 232 -7.00 -23.48 2.16
N LEU A 233 -7.55 -24.70 2.13
CA LEU A 233 -7.30 -25.68 3.17
C LEU A 233 -5.78 -25.97 3.32
N PRO A 234 -5.28 -26.26 4.54
CA PRO A 234 -3.85 -26.46 4.79
C PRO A 234 -3.16 -27.44 3.82
N GLU A 235 -3.82 -28.55 3.48
CA GLU A 235 -3.30 -29.56 2.56
C GLU A 235 -3.09 -29.01 1.14
N ASN A 236 -4.04 -28.21 0.64
CA ASN A 236 -3.94 -27.56 -0.67
C ASN A 236 -2.79 -26.55 -0.68
N GLN A 237 -2.68 -25.74 0.38
CA GLN A 237 -1.60 -24.77 0.50
C GLN A 237 -0.23 -25.44 0.56
N ALA A 238 -0.09 -26.51 1.34
CA ALA A 238 1.17 -27.23 1.47
C ALA A 238 1.63 -27.79 0.11
N ARG A 239 0.72 -28.41 -0.65
CA ARG A 239 1.01 -28.90 -2.01
C ARG A 239 1.35 -27.75 -2.98
N PHE A 240 0.57 -26.68 -2.99
CA PHE A 240 0.84 -25.53 -3.85
C PHE A 240 2.21 -24.89 -3.56
N ARG A 241 2.57 -24.74 -2.28
CA ARG A 241 3.86 -24.20 -1.84
C ARG A 241 5.06 -25.07 -2.22
N GLN A 242 4.88 -26.38 -2.42
CA GLN A 242 5.95 -27.26 -2.90
C GLN A 242 6.24 -27.07 -4.39
N VAL A 243 5.26 -26.62 -5.18
CA VAL A 243 5.37 -26.57 -6.64
C VAL A 243 5.53 -25.15 -7.19
N THR A 244 5.10 -24.15 -6.44
CA THR A 244 5.15 -22.74 -6.83
C THR A 244 6.58 -22.26 -7.11
N LYS A 245 6.74 -21.51 -8.20
CA LYS A 245 7.96 -20.78 -8.54
C LYS A 245 7.79 -19.26 -8.38
N ASN A 246 6.61 -18.82 -7.93
CA ASN A 246 6.32 -17.42 -7.66
C ASN A 246 7.14 -16.92 -6.46
N LYS A 247 8.17 -16.13 -6.74
CA LYS A 247 9.02 -15.51 -5.70
C LYS A 247 8.29 -14.50 -4.83
N ASN A 248 7.13 -14.02 -5.28
CA ASN A 248 6.31 -13.05 -4.55
C ASN A 248 5.25 -13.74 -3.67
N LEU A 249 5.21 -15.08 -3.63
CA LEU A 249 4.31 -15.80 -2.75
C LEU A 249 4.68 -15.53 -1.28
N SER A 250 3.71 -15.07 -0.50
CA SER A 250 3.90 -14.82 0.92
C SER A 250 4.09 -16.12 1.70
N HIS A 251 5.17 -16.20 2.47
CA HIS A 251 5.43 -17.32 3.38
C HIS A 251 4.74 -17.16 4.75
N HIS A 252 4.31 -15.95 5.10
CA HIS A 252 3.81 -15.64 6.44
C HIS A 252 2.33 -15.25 6.47
N LEU A 253 1.77 -14.86 5.33
CA LEU A 253 0.36 -14.50 5.16
C LEU A 253 -0.35 -15.58 4.35
N CYS A 254 -1.47 -16.06 4.90
CA CYS A 254 -2.36 -17.03 4.29
C CYS A 254 -3.69 -17.08 5.06
N VAL A 255 -4.69 -17.72 4.46
CA VAL A 255 -5.95 -18.07 5.14
C VAL A 255 -6.17 -19.57 5.01
N GLU A 256 -6.05 -20.29 6.12
CA GLU A 256 -6.15 -21.76 6.19
C GLU A 256 -7.62 -22.24 6.31
N GLU A 257 -8.46 -21.79 5.39
CA GLU A 257 -9.88 -22.16 5.30
C GLU A 257 -10.26 -22.46 3.86
N SER A 258 -11.41 -23.09 3.63
CA SER A 258 -11.91 -23.29 2.26
C SER A 258 -12.53 -21.98 1.74
N PRO A 259 -12.14 -21.49 0.55
CA PRO A 259 -12.79 -20.33 -0.08
C PRO A 259 -14.15 -20.70 -0.71
N SER A 260 -14.46 -22.00 -0.81
CA SER A 260 -15.66 -22.49 -1.49
C SER A 260 -16.95 -21.94 -0.88
N GLY A 261 -17.79 -21.31 -1.71
CA GLY A 261 -19.12 -20.83 -1.34
C GLY A 261 -19.12 -19.53 -0.53
N LEU A 262 -17.97 -18.89 -0.34
CA LEU A 262 -17.90 -17.58 0.31
C LEU A 262 -18.27 -16.45 -0.66
N SER A 263 -19.04 -15.48 -0.18
CA SER A 263 -19.23 -14.21 -0.89
C SER A 263 -17.98 -13.33 -0.81
N ILE A 264 -17.94 -12.25 -1.60
CA ILE A 264 -16.82 -11.29 -1.55
C ILE A 264 -16.68 -10.68 -0.15
N ASP A 265 -17.78 -10.21 0.45
CA ASP A 265 -17.79 -9.66 1.81
C ASP A 265 -17.25 -10.65 2.85
N GLN A 266 -17.53 -11.95 2.68
CA GLN A 266 -17.02 -12.99 3.56
C GLN A 266 -15.51 -13.20 3.39
N LEU A 267 -15.01 -13.17 2.15
CA LEU A 267 -13.57 -13.23 1.86
C LEU A 267 -12.84 -12.01 2.44
N GLU A 268 -13.38 -10.81 2.24
CA GLU A 268 -12.80 -9.56 2.77
C GLU A 268 -12.72 -9.60 4.30
N ASN A 269 -13.77 -10.09 4.97
CA ASN A 269 -13.76 -10.29 6.42
C ASN A 269 -12.66 -11.24 6.90
N LYS A 270 -12.32 -12.27 6.09
CA LYS A 270 -11.18 -13.16 6.37
C LYS A 270 -9.83 -12.51 6.09
N MET A 271 -9.78 -11.53 5.18
CA MET A 271 -8.56 -10.79 4.86
C MET A 271 -8.24 -9.65 5.84
N ARG A 272 -9.22 -9.09 6.56
CA ARG A 272 -9.01 -8.08 7.62
C ARG A 272 -7.88 -8.45 8.61
N PRO A 273 -7.86 -9.63 9.26
CA PRO A 273 -6.76 -10.00 10.16
C PRO A 273 -5.43 -10.22 9.42
N VAL A 274 -5.45 -10.61 8.15
CA VAL A 274 -4.24 -10.79 7.33
C VAL A 274 -3.60 -9.45 7.01
N ALA A 275 -4.41 -8.46 6.59
CA ALA A 275 -3.96 -7.09 6.37
C ALA A 275 -3.35 -6.52 7.66
N ARG A 276 -4.04 -6.68 8.80
CA ARG A 276 -3.50 -6.26 10.11
C ARG A 276 -2.15 -6.90 10.41
N LYS A 277 -2.03 -8.22 10.25
CA LYS A 277 -0.77 -8.95 10.47
C LYS A 277 0.36 -8.46 9.55
N TRP A 278 0.04 -8.09 8.31
CA TRP A 278 1.01 -7.50 7.40
C TRP A 278 1.52 -6.15 7.91
N PHE A 279 0.61 -5.25 8.29
CA PHE A 279 0.96 -3.95 8.87
C PHE A 279 1.83 -4.12 10.11
N GLU A 280 1.38 -4.92 11.09
CA GLU A 280 2.14 -5.23 12.32
C GLU A 280 3.53 -5.81 12.01
N GLY A 281 3.63 -6.69 11.00
CA GLY A 281 4.90 -7.25 10.56
C GLY A 281 5.87 -6.21 10.02
N ILE A 282 5.39 -5.27 9.21
CA ILE A 282 6.21 -4.15 8.71
C ILE A 282 6.66 -3.26 9.87
N MET A 283 5.76 -2.92 10.80
CA MET A 283 6.09 -2.10 11.97
C MET A 283 7.16 -2.75 12.83
N ASN A 284 6.99 -4.03 13.17
CA ASN A 284 7.96 -4.80 13.96
C ASN A 284 9.36 -4.82 13.32
N VAL A 285 9.44 -4.99 11.99
CA VAL A 285 10.72 -4.94 11.28
C VAL A 285 11.37 -3.56 11.40
N GLN A 286 10.59 -2.47 11.30
CA GLN A 286 11.12 -1.12 11.46
C GLN A 286 11.61 -0.86 12.88
N THR A 287 10.85 -1.25 13.90
CA THR A 287 11.24 -1.13 15.31
C THR A 287 12.53 -1.91 15.60
N GLN A 288 12.63 -3.16 15.12
CA GLN A 288 13.85 -3.95 15.29
C GLN A 288 15.06 -3.34 14.57
N ARG A 289 14.87 -2.78 13.36
CA ARG A 289 15.92 -2.05 12.65
C ARG A 289 16.39 -0.84 13.45
N TYR A 290 15.46 -0.09 14.04
CA TYR A 290 15.79 1.07 14.87
C TYR A 290 16.58 0.68 16.12
N GLU A 291 16.12 -0.30 16.90
CA GLU A 291 16.82 -0.75 18.10
C GLU A 291 18.22 -1.28 17.78
N THR A 292 18.37 -2.06 16.71
CA THR A 292 19.68 -2.54 16.25
C THR A 292 20.62 -1.40 15.85
N ALA A 293 20.07 -0.34 15.24
CA ALA A 293 20.86 0.83 14.85
C ALA A 293 21.25 1.67 16.08
N LYS A 294 20.34 1.81 17.04
CA LYS A 294 20.57 2.50 18.33
C LYS A 294 21.68 1.85 19.14
N ASP A 295 21.67 0.51 19.25
CA ASP A 295 22.76 -0.25 19.92
C ASP A 295 24.13 -0.01 19.27
N LYS A 296 24.14 0.35 17.98
CA LYS A 296 25.35 0.68 17.20
C LYS A 296 25.67 2.18 17.18
N ASN A 297 24.95 3.01 17.94
CA ASN A 297 25.01 4.48 17.91
C ASN A 297 24.75 5.07 16.50
N LYS A 298 23.93 4.39 15.70
CA LYS A 298 23.50 4.82 14.35
C LYS A 298 22.01 5.16 14.33
N ALA A 299 21.47 5.61 15.45
CA ALA A 299 20.11 6.10 15.51
C ALA A 299 20.03 7.30 16.44
N THR A 300 19.13 8.22 16.14
CA THR A 300 18.85 9.39 16.98
C THR A 300 17.36 9.71 16.98
N SER A 301 16.90 10.35 18.05
CA SER A 301 15.57 10.96 18.15
C SER A 301 15.67 12.39 18.68
N ASP A 302 16.88 12.95 18.77
CA ASP A 302 17.09 14.34 19.12
C ASP A 302 16.82 15.22 17.90
N MET A 303 15.94 16.21 18.04
CA MET A 303 15.48 17.01 16.92
C MET A 303 16.62 17.84 16.28
N ARG A 304 17.57 18.35 17.09
CA ARG A 304 18.70 19.14 16.55
C ARG A 304 19.66 18.24 15.79
N GLU A 305 19.89 17.03 16.30
CA GLU A 305 20.69 16.04 15.61
C GLU A 305 20.03 15.57 14.32
N LEU A 306 18.71 15.33 14.32
CA LEU A 306 17.95 15.00 13.11
C LEU A 306 18.08 16.09 12.04
N VAL A 307 17.96 17.37 12.40
CA VAL A 307 18.20 18.49 11.46
C VAL A 307 19.60 18.41 10.86
N ARG A 308 20.63 18.29 11.71
CA ARG A 308 22.03 18.20 11.26
C ARG A 308 22.25 17.00 10.32
N CYS A 309 21.73 15.84 10.66
CA CYS A 309 21.87 14.61 9.88
C CYS A 309 21.07 14.66 8.57
N ALA A 310 19.89 15.29 8.57
CA ALA A 310 19.09 15.48 7.36
C ALA A 310 19.79 16.40 6.35
N VAL A 311 20.33 17.54 6.83
CA VAL A 311 21.12 18.46 6.00
C VAL A 311 22.37 17.78 5.45
N ALA A 312 23.05 16.97 6.26
CA ALA A 312 24.24 16.23 5.85
C ALA A 312 23.96 14.96 5.00
N GLY A 313 22.70 14.63 4.71
CA GLY A 313 22.33 13.42 3.95
C GLY A 313 22.68 12.10 4.65
N GLN A 314 22.72 12.10 5.98
CA GLN A 314 23.14 10.97 6.81
C GLN A 314 21.99 10.05 7.21
N ILE A 315 20.74 10.49 7.04
CA ILE A 315 19.57 9.71 7.40
C ILE A 315 19.31 8.64 6.33
N ASP A 316 19.33 7.37 6.73
CA ASP A 316 18.88 6.24 5.92
C ASP A 316 17.36 6.12 5.93
N THR A 317 16.78 6.07 7.13
CA THR A 317 15.33 5.96 7.35
C THR A 317 14.90 6.96 8.42
N LEU A 318 13.96 7.83 8.10
CA LEU A 318 13.30 8.75 9.03
C LEU A 318 11.92 8.19 9.40
N PHE A 319 11.71 7.96 10.69
CA PHE A 319 10.41 7.69 11.28
C PHE A 319 9.79 9.00 11.72
N VAL A 320 8.54 9.23 11.33
CA VAL A 320 7.77 10.43 11.68
C VAL A 320 6.43 10.00 12.23
N ARG A 321 6.02 10.58 13.35
CA ARG A 321 4.71 10.34 13.91
C ARG A 321 3.64 11.07 13.09
N ASN A 322 2.54 10.38 12.78
CA ASN A 322 1.36 10.96 12.13
C ASN A 322 0.86 12.20 12.88
N ASP A 323 0.20 13.10 12.13
CA ASP A 323 -0.46 14.31 12.62
C ASP A 323 0.42 15.22 13.50
N THR A 324 1.73 15.15 13.31
CA THR A 324 2.68 15.95 14.11
C THR A 324 3.04 17.25 13.39
N THR A 325 2.90 18.35 14.13
CA THR A 325 3.50 19.64 13.79
C THR A 325 4.53 20.02 14.84
N VAL A 326 5.76 20.29 14.40
CA VAL A 326 6.84 20.80 15.24
C VAL A 326 7.19 22.20 14.77
N ILE A 327 7.06 23.18 15.67
CA ILE A 327 7.45 24.55 15.37
C ILE A 327 8.96 24.61 15.13
N GLY A 328 9.33 25.18 13.98
CA GLY A 328 10.71 25.41 13.60
C GLY A 328 10.90 25.31 12.09
N MET A 329 12.07 25.71 11.63
CA MET A 329 12.51 25.51 10.26
C MET A 329 14.01 25.25 10.18
N ILE A 330 14.45 24.72 9.05
CA ILE A 330 15.85 24.67 8.68
C ILE A 330 16.16 25.96 7.90
N ASP A 331 17.05 26.81 8.43
CA ASP A 331 17.49 28.04 7.77
C ASP A 331 18.39 27.78 6.54
N GLU A 332 18.78 28.85 5.85
CA GLU A 332 19.62 28.76 4.64
C GLU A 332 21.00 28.15 4.92
N GLU A 333 21.52 28.33 6.14
CA GLU A 333 22.77 27.74 6.61
C GLU A 333 22.63 26.27 7.08
N GLY A 334 21.42 25.71 7.05
CA GLY A 334 21.15 24.33 7.46
C GLY A 334 21.05 24.14 8.97
N LYS A 335 20.74 25.20 9.74
CA LYS A 335 20.56 25.16 11.20
C LYS A 335 19.09 25.24 11.56
N LEU A 336 18.79 24.76 12.77
CA LEU A 336 17.46 24.87 13.35
C LEU A 336 17.19 26.30 13.81
N ASP A 337 16.17 26.94 13.23
CA ASP A 337 15.57 28.18 13.70
C ASP A 337 14.18 27.91 14.30
N THR A 338 13.90 28.50 15.46
CA THR A 338 12.60 28.44 16.15
C THR A 338 12.03 29.83 16.48
N ASP A 339 12.77 30.90 16.18
CA ASP A 339 12.51 32.22 16.73
C ASP A 339 11.85 33.16 15.72
N THR A 340 12.19 33.03 14.43
CA THR A 340 11.65 33.90 13.39
C THR A 340 10.15 33.68 13.18
N THR A 341 9.50 34.66 12.54
CA THR A 341 8.10 34.54 12.14
C THR A 341 7.91 33.37 11.18
N ALA A 342 8.85 33.13 10.26
CA ALA A 342 8.82 32.00 9.35
C ALA A 342 8.86 30.67 10.13
N ALA A 343 9.85 30.50 11.02
CA ALA A 343 9.98 29.31 11.86
C ALA A 343 8.72 29.01 12.68
N LYS A 344 8.11 30.04 13.28
CA LYS A 344 6.88 29.92 14.08
C LYS A 344 5.64 29.49 13.29
N ASN A 345 5.67 29.58 11.97
CA ASN A 345 4.56 29.20 11.09
C ASN A 345 4.93 28.03 10.17
N ASN A 346 6.11 27.43 10.35
CA ASN A 346 6.58 26.26 9.60
C ASN A 346 6.45 24.98 10.44
N ASN A 347 6.37 23.85 9.74
CA ASN A 347 6.50 22.53 10.36
C ASN A 347 7.91 21.98 10.07
N LEU A 348 8.78 21.99 11.06
CA LEU A 348 10.17 21.51 10.94
C LEU A 348 10.25 20.07 10.41
N VAL A 349 9.25 19.25 10.73
CA VAL A 349 9.19 17.86 10.24
C VAL A 349 9.15 17.80 8.71
N ASN A 350 8.44 18.75 8.06
CA ASN A 350 8.39 18.81 6.60
C ASN A 350 9.77 19.10 6.00
N ASP A 351 10.54 20.00 6.62
CA ASP A 351 11.89 20.33 6.16
C ASP A 351 12.83 19.12 6.31
N ILE A 352 12.75 18.39 7.42
CA ILE A 352 13.56 17.17 7.65
C ILE A 352 13.16 16.08 6.65
N VAL A 353 11.87 15.91 6.38
CA VAL A 353 11.35 14.97 5.38
C VAL A 353 11.85 15.31 3.98
N ASP A 354 11.71 16.57 3.55
CA ASP A 354 12.20 17.06 2.26
C ASP A 354 13.70 16.79 2.08
N ARG A 355 14.53 17.20 3.06
CA ARG A 355 15.98 16.97 3.04
C ARG A 355 16.34 15.49 3.04
N THR A 356 15.64 14.67 3.83
CA THR A 356 15.87 13.23 3.88
C THR A 356 15.59 12.59 2.52
N MET A 357 14.44 12.89 1.92
CA MET A 357 14.04 12.31 0.63
C MET A 357 14.91 12.79 -0.53
N LYS A 358 15.23 14.09 -0.60
CA LYS A 358 16.17 14.64 -1.61
C LYS A 358 17.56 14.00 -1.53
N ASN A 359 17.99 13.63 -0.33
CA ASN A 359 19.26 12.91 -0.11
C ASN A 359 19.15 11.37 -0.26
N GLY A 360 18.02 10.86 -0.76
CA GLY A 360 17.78 9.44 -1.02
C GLY A 360 17.52 8.61 0.24
N GLY A 361 17.17 9.24 1.35
CA GLY A 361 16.68 8.56 2.54
C GLY A 361 15.20 8.17 2.40
N ARG A 362 14.77 7.18 3.17
CA ARG A 362 13.39 6.72 3.24
C ARG A 362 12.66 7.46 4.36
N VAL A 363 11.39 7.78 4.15
CA VAL A 363 10.49 8.28 5.19
C VAL A 363 9.42 7.22 5.48
N VAL A 364 9.12 7.03 6.76
CA VAL A 364 8.11 6.10 7.27
C VAL A 364 7.27 6.84 8.30
N LEU A 365 6.01 7.08 7.96
CA LEU A 365 5.00 7.58 8.88
C LEU A 365 4.43 6.44 9.73
N LEU A 366 4.24 6.74 11.02
CA LEU A 366 3.82 5.79 12.06
C LEU A 366 2.81 6.45 13.00
N ASP A 367 1.89 5.66 13.55
CA ASP A 367 1.05 6.12 14.66
C ASP A 367 1.86 6.20 15.96
N THR A 368 1.33 6.89 16.97
CA THR A 368 2.02 7.11 18.24
C THR A 368 2.46 5.79 18.90
N GLU A 369 1.64 4.76 18.79
CA GLU A 369 1.85 3.44 19.41
C GLU A 369 2.96 2.64 18.71
N ASP A 370 3.17 2.89 17.42
CA ASP A 370 4.15 2.20 16.57
C ASP A 370 5.49 2.92 16.52
N MET A 371 5.58 4.15 17.04
CA MET A 371 6.83 4.89 17.07
C MET A 371 7.90 4.13 17.87
N PRO A 372 9.14 4.01 17.35
CA PRO A 372 10.21 3.30 18.05
C PRO A 372 10.75 4.08 19.27
N THR A 373 10.24 5.30 19.51
CA THR A 373 10.60 6.16 20.64
C THR A 373 9.38 6.93 21.12
N ASP A 374 9.48 7.56 22.31
CA ASP A 374 8.47 8.50 22.81
C ASP A 374 8.44 9.85 22.07
N LYS A 375 9.39 10.07 21.15
CA LYS A 375 9.52 11.31 20.38
C LYS A 375 8.69 11.25 19.11
N VAL A 376 8.46 12.43 18.55
CA VAL A 376 7.63 12.61 17.35
C VAL A 376 8.36 12.28 16.05
N ALA A 377 9.68 12.16 16.09
CA ALA A 377 10.52 11.76 14.98
C ALA A 377 11.76 11.01 15.49
N ALA A 378 12.24 10.07 14.69
CA ALA A 378 13.47 9.33 14.95
C ALA A 378 14.13 8.93 13.63
N GLY A 379 15.46 8.79 13.60
CA GLY A 379 16.21 8.50 12.38
C GLY A 379 17.20 7.36 12.59
N ILE A 380 17.30 6.48 11.60
CA ILE A 380 18.42 5.55 11.42
C ILE A 380 19.43 6.24 10.50
N LEU A 381 20.69 6.23 10.91
CA LEU A 381 21.80 6.84 10.20
C LEU A 381 22.55 5.82 9.34
N ARG A 382 23.06 6.28 8.19
CA ARG A 382 23.82 5.45 7.25
C ARG A 382 25.16 4.98 7.83
N TYR A 383 25.82 5.83 8.62
CA TYR A 383 27.15 5.57 9.16
C TYR A 383 27.31 6.01 10.60
#